data_AF-A0AB74N7M7-F1
#
_entry.id   AF-A0AB74N7M7-F1
#
_cell.length_a   1.000
_cell.length_b   1.000
_cell.length_c   1.000
_cell.angle_alpha   90.00
_cell.angle_beta   90.00
_cell.angle_gamma   90.00
#
_symmetry.space_group_name_H-M   'P 1'
#
loop_
_entity.id
_entity.type
_entity.pdbx_description
1 polymer ?
#
loop_
_entity_poly.entity_id
_entity_poly.type
_entity_poly.pdbx_seq_one_letter_code
_entity_poly.pdbx_strand_id
1 'polypeptide(L)'
;MNKRTYVTLEQLNILFPSADVDKKQGIADIYNEYCESFNMHTPRVIAHFFAQIMEEVGPNISYKNENLNYSSEHLKRPNTIIVNGKKLKKGPFSYFIRNPSEADKYGRNSNHPADQKMIANLAYSNRNGNGNVS
;
A
#
# COMPACT_ATOMS: atom_id res chain seq x y z
N MET A 1 -24.19 17.99 22.17
CA MET A 1 -23.33 18.90 21.38
C MET A 1 -23.67 18.68 19.92
N ASN A 2 -23.98 19.75 19.16
CA ASN A 2 -24.08 19.62 17.70
C ASN A 2 -22.68 19.35 17.16
N LYS A 3 -22.47 18.17 16.58
CA LYS A 3 -21.20 17.79 15.95
C LYS A 3 -20.96 18.75 14.78
N ARG A 4 -19.83 19.48 14.79
CA ARG A 4 -19.47 20.34 13.67
C ARG A 4 -19.08 19.46 12.47
N THR A 5 -19.57 19.84 11.30
CA THR A 5 -19.23 19.18 10.04
C THR A 5 -18.14 19.99 9.34
N TYR A 6 -16.97 19.37 9.14
CA TYR A 6 -15.82 19.95 8.45
C TYR A 6 -15.67 19.42 7.02
N VAL A 7 -15.99 18.14 6.81
CA VAL A 7 -15.93 17.45 5.53
C VAL A 7 -17.28 16.81 5.24
N THR A 8 -17.80 17.00 4.03
CA THR A 8 -19.08 16.44 3.61
C THR A 8 -18.91 15.27 2.64
N LEU A 9 -19.94 14.42 2.55
CA LEU A 9 -19.99 13.37 1.54
C LEU A 9 -19.90 13.95 0.11
N GLU A 10 -20.49 15.12 -0.13
CA GLU A 10 -20.42 15.81 -1.43
C GLU A 10 -18.98 16.18 -1.79
N GLN A 11 -18.22 16.73 -0.85
CA GLN A 11 -16.78 17.01 -1.06
C GLN A 11 -16.00 15.73 -1.34
N LEU A 12 -16.29 14.63 -0.64
CA LEU A 12 -15.65 13.33 -0.89
C LEU A 12 -16.07 12.71 -2.23
N ASN A 13 -17.27 13.00 -2.74
CA ASN A 13 -17.67 12.58 -4.08
C ASN A 13 -16.88 13.31 -5.18
N ILE A 14 -16.47 14.56 -4.94
CA ILE A 14 -15.59 15.29 -5.86
C ILE A 14 -14.17 14.70 -5.84
N LEU A 15 -13.65 14.38 -4.65
CA LEU A 15 -12.27 13.89 -4.48
C LEU A 15 -12.11 12.42 -4.87
N PHE A 16 -13.10 11.57 -4.55
CA PHE A 16 -13.07 10.13 -4.75
C PHE A 16 -14.31 9.66 -5.53
N PRO A 17 -14.47 10.10 -6.79
CA PRO A 17 -15.70 9.88 -7.56
C PRO A 17 -16.04 8.41 -7.78
N SER A 18 -15.03 7.55 -7.76
CA SER A 18 -15.15 6.12 -8.06
C SER A 18 -15.09 5.22 -6.83
N ALA A 19 -14.97 5.80 -5.63
CA ALA A 19 -15.07 5.05 -4.38
C ALA A 19 -16.52 4.75 -4.02
N ASP A 20 -16.71 3.67 -3.28
CA ASP A 20 -18.00 3.26 -2.72
C ASP A 20 -18.58 4.33 -1.78
N VAL A 21 -19.91 4.53 -1.81
CA VAL A 21 -20.59 5.59 -1.05
C VAL A 21 -20.48 5.35 0.46
N ASP A 22 -20.63 4.10 0.91
CA ASP A 22 -20.57 3.77 2.34
C ASP A 22 -19.15 4.00 2.88
N LYS A 23 -18.12 3.72 2.07
CA LYS A 23 -16.73 4.05 2.40
C LYS A 23 -16.52 5.55 2.56
N LYS A 24 -17.03 6.35 1.63
CA LYS A 24 -16.92 7.82 1.71
C LYS A 24 -17.64 8.36 2.93
N GLN A 25 -18.84 7.85 3.22
CA GLN A 25 -19.59 8.24 4.41
C GLN A 25 -18.82 7.90 5.69
N GLY A 26 -18.28 6.70 5.81
CA GLY A 26 -17.46 6.31 6.95
C GLY A 26 -16.22 7.21 7.14
N ILE A 27 -15.57 7.62 6.06
CA ILE A 27 -14.44 8.57 6.12
C ILE A 27 -14.91 9.95 6.63
N ALA A 28 -16.01 10.47 6.10
CA ALA A 28 -16.57 11.74 6.57
C ALA A 28 -16.92 11.68 8.06
N ASP A 29 -17.55 10.61 8.51
CA ASP A 29 -18.00 10.42 9.88
C ASP A 29 -16.82 10.37 10.87
N ILE A 30 -15.80 9.56 10.55
CA ILE A 30 -14.59 9.42 11.37
C ILE A 30 -13.80 10.74 11.35
N TYR A 31 -13.61 11.35 10.18
CA TYR A 31 -12.86 12.59 10.08
C TYR A 31 -13.50 13.69 10.92
N ASN A 32 -14.81 13.90 10.78
CA ASN A 32 -15.55 14.90 11.56
C ASN A 32 -15.61 14.57 13.06
N GLU A 33 -15.43 13.30 13.45
CA GLU A 33 -15.34 12.92 14.85
C GLU A 33 -14.03 13.33 15.50
N TYR A 34 -12.91 13.13 14.80
CA TYR A 34 -11.59 13.20 15.41
C TYR A 34 -10.75 14.40 14.95
N CYS A 35 -11.13 15.12 13.89
CA CYS A 35 -10.29 16.16 13.31
C CYS A 35 -9.94 17.27 14.31
N GLU A 36 -10.81 17.60 15.26
CA GLU A 36 -10.51 18.58 16.31
C GLU A 36 -9.44 18.06 17.27
N SER A 37 -9.55 16.81 17.72
CA SER A 37 -8.57 16.17 18.63
C SER A 37 -7.16 16.12 18.05
N PHE A 38 -7.05 16.07 16.72
CA PHE A 38 -5.77 16.05 16.01
C PHE A 38 -5.36 17.42 15.43
N ASN A 39 -6.08 18.50 15.74
CA ASN A 39 -5.87 19.84 15.16
C ASN A 39 -5.91 19.87 13.61
N MET A 40 -6.72 18.99 13.02
CA MET A 40 -6.88 18.81 11.58
C MET A 40 -8.09 19.55 10.99
N HIS A 41 -8.78 20.39 11.76
CA HIS A 41 -10.06 20.98 11.39
C HIS A 41 -9.97 22.30 10.60
N THR A 42 -8.76 22.79 10.28
CA THR A 42 -8.60 24.02 9.48
C THR A 42 -8.67 23.72 7.98
N PRO A 43 -9.18 24.63 7.13
CA PRO A 43 -9.30 24.38 5.68
C PRO A 43 -7.99 23.95 5.02
N ARG A 44 -6.86 24.54 5.43
CA ARG A 44 -5.53 24.19 4.91
C ARG A 44 -5.14 22.76 5.28
N VAL A 45 -5.33 22.35 6.54
CA VAL A 45 -4.96 21.00 6.97
C VAL A 45 -5.87 19.96 6.32
N ILE A 46 -7.17 20.23 6.21
CA ILE A 46 -8.12 19.39 5.47
C ILE A 46 -7.64 19.18 4.03
N ALA A 47 -7.35 20.27 3.30
CA ALA A 47 -6.91 20.19 1.91
C ALA A 47 -5.62 19.38 1.75
N HIS A 48 -4.61 19.64 2.60
CA HIS A 48 -3.35 18.89 2.56
C HIS A 48 -3.54 17.41 2.88
N PHE A 49 -4.32 17.08 3.91
CA PHE A 49 -4.57 15.70 4.31
C PHE A 49 -5.22 14.89 3.19
N PHE A 50 -6.30 15.41 2.61
CA PHE A 50 -6.99 14.71 1.52
C PHE A 50 -6.18 14.69 0.21
N ALA A 51 -5.35 15.71 -0.05
CA ALA A 51 -4.43 15.67 -1.19
C ALA A 51 -3.39 14.53 -1.04
N GLN A 52 -2.83 14.34 0.16
CA GLN A 52 -1.90 13.23 0.41
C GLN A 52 -2.60 11.87 0.26
N ILE A 53 -3.81 11.71 0.81
CA ILE A 53 -4.59 10.49 0.63
C ILE A 53 -4.83 10.20 -0.85
N MET A 54 -5.24 11.21 -1.62
CA MET A 54 -5.52 11.05 -3.05
C MET A 54 -4.29 10.59 -3.83
N GLU A 55 -3.09 11.09 -3.50
CA GLU A 55 -1.83 10.64 -4.10
C GLU A 55 -1.50 9.18 -3.74
N GLU A 56 -1.75 8.76 -2.50
CA GLU A 56 -1.42 7.41 -2.04
C GLU A 56 -2.36 6.32 -2.59
N VAL A 57 -3.67 6.56 -2.53
CA VAL A 57 -4.71 5.55 -2.80
C VAL A 57 -5.51 5.78 -4.08
N GLY A 58 -5.37 6.94 -4.71
CA GLY A 58 -6.09 7.31 -5.94
C GLY A 58 -7.60 7.53 -5.74
N PRO A 59 -8.33 7.80 -6.84
CA PRO A 59 -9.76 8.19 -6.81
C PRO A 59 -10.72 7.08 -6.38
N ASN A 60 -10.27 5.81 -6.34
CA ASN A 60 -11.09 4.65 -5.98
C ASN A 60 -11.01 4.29 -4.49
N ILE A 61 -10.13 4.95 -3.70
CA ILE A 61 -9.76 4.51 -2.35
C ILE A 61 -9.38 3.02 -2.39
N SER A 62 -8.57 2.65 -3.38
CA SER A 62 -8.07 1.29 -3.48
C SER A 62 -6.91 1.14 -2.51
N TYR A 63 -7.11 0.38 -1.44
CA TYR A 63 -5.99 -0.11 -0.65
C TYR A 63 -5.05 -0.84 -1.60
N LYS A 64 -3.83 -0.35 -1.75
CA LYS A 64 -2.78 -1.11 -2.41
C LYS A 64 -2.40 -2.24 -1.45
N ASN A 65 -3.18 -3.31 -1.44
CA ASN A 65 -2.62 -4.60 -1.06
C ASN A 65 -1.54 -4.87 -2.10
N GLU A 66 -0.28 -4.83 -1.69
CA GLU A 66 0.81 -5.27 -2.55
C GLU A 66 0.48 -6.70 -2.97
N ASN A 67 0.15 -6.89 -4.25
CA ASN A 67 0.01 -8.22 -4.81
C ASN A 67 1.43 -8.78 -4.94
N LEU A 68 1.87 -9.50 -3.92
CA LEU A 68 3.23 -10.04 -3.81
C LEU A 68 3.46 -11.26 -4.71
N ASN A 69 2.74 -11.34 -5.84
CA ASN A 69 2.90 -12.36 -6.86
C ASN A 69 4.16 -12.12 -7.73
N TYR A 70 5.33 -12.11 -7.07
CA TYR A 70 6.61 -12.00 -7.74
C TYR A 70 7.11 -13.36 -8.24
N SER A 71 7.77 -13.37 -9.40
CA SER A 71 8.51 -14.55 -9.83
C SER A 71 9.78 -14.72 -9.02
N SER A 72 10.23 -15.98 -8.85
CA SER A 72 11.53 -16.26 -8.22
C SER A 72 12.65 -15.44 -8.87
N GLU A 73 12.73 -15.44 -10.20
CA GLU A 73 13.77 -14.70 -10.94
C GLU A 73 13.77 -13.21 -10.65
N HIS A 74 12.61 -12.59 -10.44
CA HIS A 74 12.54 -11.18 -10.13
C HIS A 74 12.96 -10.93 -8.68
N LEU A 75 12.50 -11.75 -7.72
CA LEU A 75 12.83 -11.61 -6.29
C LEU A 75 14.34 -11.66 -6.03
N LYS A 76 15.06 -12.59 -6.67
CA LYS A 76 16.50 -12.79 -6.45
C LYS A 76 17.41 -11.92 -7.32
N ARG A 77 16.86 -11.10 -8.22
CA ARG A 77 17.68 -10.35 -9.18
C ARG A 77 18.50 -9.25 -8.49
N PRO A 78 19.86 -9.31 -8.49
CA PRO A 78 20.68 -8.37 -7.72
C PRO A 78 20.78 -6.99 -8.36
N ASN A 79 20.67 -6.90 -9.69
CA ASN A 79 20.86 -5.68 -10.45
C ASN A 79 19.80 -5.55 -11.55
N THR A 80 19.57 -4.31 -11.99
CA THR A 80 18.79 -4.09 -13.21
C THR A 80 19.63 -4.49 -14.41
N ILE A 81 19.11 -5.35 -15.27
CA ILE A 81 19.81 -5.85 -16.46
C ILE A 81 18.99 -5.58 -17.72
N ILE A 82 19.64 -5.57 -18.89
CA ILE A 82 18.97 -5.50 -20.19
C ILE A 82 19.12 -6.87 -20.87
N VAL A 83 18.00 -7.48 -21.24
CA VAL A 83 17.95 -8.74 -21.98
C VAL A 83 17.11 -8.51 -23.23
N ASN A 84 17.68 -8.73 -24.42
CA ASN A 84 17.00 -8.54 -25.71
C ASN A 84 16.35 -7.15 -25.84
N GLY A 85 17.06 -6.10 -25.44
CA GLY A 85 16.56 -4.71 -25.45
C GLY A 85 15.54 -4.38 -24.35
N LYS A 86 15.10 -5.37 -23.54
CA LYS A 86 14.15 -5.16 -22.44
C LYS A 86 14.87 -4.95 -21.11
N LYS A 87 14.53 -3.86 -20.41
CA LYS A 87 15.02 -3.57 -19.05
C LYS A 87 14.29 -4.42 -18.01
N LEU A 88 15.01 -5.31 -17.35
CA LEU A 88 14.54 -6.13 -16.24
C LEU A 88 15.05 -5.54 -14.92
N LYS A 89 14.13 -5.00 -14.10
CA LYS A 89 14.46 -4.28 -12.86
C LYS A 89 15.07 -5.19 -11.80
N LYS A 90 15.99 -4.67 -10.98
CA LYS A 90 16.46 -5.28 -9.74
C LYS A 90 15.27 -5.74 -8.88
N GLY A 91 15.45 -6.84 -8.14
CA GLY A 91 14.45 -7.35 -7.22
C GLY A 91 14.04 -6.34 -6.15
N PRO A 92 12.76 -6.32 -5.75
CA PRO A 92 12.22 -5.30 -4.85
C PRO A 92 12.73 -5.43 -3.40
N PHE A 93 13.11 -6.64 -2.98
CA PHE A 93 13.42 -6.96 -1.59
C PHE A 93 14.85 -7.46 -1.43
N SER A 94 15.66 -6.71 -0.68
CA SER A 94 17.05 -7.09 -0.41
C SER A 94 17.21 -8.45 0.27
N TYR A 95 16.22 -8.87 1.06
CA TYR A 95 16.19 -10.20 1.70
C TYR A 95 16.31 -11.32 0.66
N PHE A 96 15.48 -11.30 -0.38
CA PHE A 96 15.46 -12.34 -1.40
C PHE A 96 16.65 -12.29 -2.36
N ILE A 97 17.26 -11.12 -2.54
CA ILE A 97 18.53 -10.99 -3.25
C ILE A 97 19.67 -11.68 -2.48
N ARG A 98 19.65 -11.58 -1.14
CA ARG A 98 20.65 -12.23 -0.26
C ARG A 98 20.35 -13.71 0.01
N ASN A 99 19.08 -14.10 -0.09
CA ASN A 99 18.60 -15.46 0.16
C ASN A 99 17.88 -16.01 -1.10
N PRO A 100 18.61 -16.28 -2.20
CA PRO A 100 18.00 -16.69 -3.47
C PRO A 100 17.25 -18.02 -3.39
N SER A 101 17.62 -18.91 -2.47
CA SER A 101 16.90 -20.18 -2.21
C SER A 101 15.47 -19.94 -1.73
N GLU A 102 15.24 -18.96 -0.85
CA GLU A 102 13.90 -18.60 -0.37
C GLU A 102 13.08 -17.93 -1.50
N ALA A 103 13.75 -17.23 -2.42
CA ALA A 103 13.10 -16.67 -3.61
C ALA A 103 12.61 -17.78 -4.55
N ASP A 104 13.42 -18.83 -4.73
CA ASP A 104 13.03 -20.02 -5.50
C ASP A 104 11.88 -20.79 -4.82
N LYS A 105 11.88 -20.86 -3.49
CA LYS A 105 10.89 -21.59 -2.70
C LYS A 105 9.52 -20.91 -2.64
N TYR A 106 9.45 -19.59 -2.56
CA TYR A 106 8.18 -18.87 -2.37
C TYR A 106 7.79 -18.01 -3.57
N GLY A 107 8.73 -17.62 -4.43
CA GLY A 107 8.43 -16.91 -5.67
C GLY A 107 7.75 -17.82 -6.70
N ARG A 108 6.88 -17.25 -7.53
CA ARG A 108 6.23 -17.99 -8.62
C ARG A 108 7.27 -18.55 -9.59
N ASN A 109 7.15 -19.83 -9.91
CA ASN A 109 7.96 -20.53 -10.92
C ASN A 109 7.09 -21.59 -11.63
N SER A 110 7.71 -22.51 -12.39
CA SER A 110 6.99 -23.57 -13.11
C SER A 110 6.32 -24.60 -12.20
N ASN A 111 6.80 -24.76 -10.97
CA ASN A 111 6.42 -25.82 -10.06
C ASN A 111 5.29 -25.41 -9.11
N HIS A 112 5.19 -24.11 -8.78
CA HIS A 112 4.16 -23.59 -7.88
C HIS A 112 3.87 -22.09 -8.09
N PRO A 113 2.66 -21.62 -7.70
CA PRO A 113 2.36 -20.19 -7.61
C PRO A 113 3.19 -19.49 -6.52
N ALA A 114 3.15 -18.16 -6.50
CA ALA A 114 3.80 -17.38 -5.44
C ALA A 114 3.09 -17.57 -4.09
N ASP A 115 3.85 -17.87 -3.04
CA ASP A 115 3.39 -17.78 -1.65
C ASP A 115 3.52 -16.33 -1.17
N GLN A 116 2.48 -15.55 -1.47
CA GLN A 116 2.46 -14.12 -1.18
C GLN A 116 2.56 -13.81 0.32
N LYS A 117 2.03 -14.68 1.19
CA LYS A 117 2.11 -14.51 2.65
C LYS A 117 3.55 -14.69 3.12
N MET A 118 4.23 -15.74 2.67
CA MET A 118 5.64 -15.95 3.00
C MET A 118 6.55 -14.87 2.41
N ILE A 119 6.26 -14.42 1.18
CA ILE A 119 6.99 -13.28 0.59
C ILE A 119 6.82 -12.03 1.46
N ALA A 120 5.61 -11.72 1.93
CA ALA A 120 5.37 -10.57 2.83
C ALA A 120 6.17 -10.72 4.13
N ASN A 121 6.01 -11.87 4.79
CA ASN A 121 6.62 -12.12 6.09
C ASN A 121 8.14 -11.95 6.01
N LEU A 122 8.78 -12.50 4.98
CA LEU A 122 10.24 -12.43 4.84
C LEU A 122 10.74 -11.08 4.30
N ALA A 123 9.98 -10.43 3.41
CA ALA A 123 10.33 -9.11 2.88
C ALA A 123 10.30 -8.03 3.96
N TYR A 124 9.33 -8.11 4.88
CA TYR A 124 9.12 -7.14 5.96
C TYR A 124 9.63 -7.60 7.32
N SER A 125 10.13 -8.84 7.46
CA SER A 125 10.77 -9.31 8.69
C SER A 125 11.88 -8.33 9.10
N ASN A 126 11.88 -7.91 10.38
CA ASN A 126 12.80 -6.93 10.95
C ASN A 126 12.68 -5.48 10.42
N ARG A 127 11.57 -5.10 9.78
CA ARG A 127 11.17 -3.70 9.58
C ARG A 127 9.89 -3.42 10.38
N ASN A 128 9.85 -2.29 11.10
CA ASN A 128 8.71 -1.81 11.90
C ASN A 128 8.33 -2.60 13.17
N GLY A 129 9.26 -3.28 13.84
CA GLY A 129 9.01 -3.87 15.16
C GLY A 129 8.31 -5.24 15.15
N ASN A 130 8.14 -5.87 13.99
CA ASN A 130 7.76 -7.29 13.93
C ASN A 130 8.96 -8.16 14.35
N GLY A 131 8.89 -8.68 15.58
CA GLY A 131 9.82 -9.68 16.12
C GLY A 131 9.82 -10.97 15.29
N ASN A 132 10.91 -11.73 15.43
CA ASN A 132 11.20 -12.95 14.69
C ASN A 132 9.97 -13.86 14.52
N VAL A 133 9.75 -14.30 13.28
CA VAL A 133 8.91 -15.47 13.02
C VAL A 133 9.67 -16.67 13.60
N SER A 134 9.21 -17.17 14.74
CA SER A 134 9.61 -18.44 15.34
C SER A 134 9.02 -19.62 14.59
#